data_AF-A0A2V6Y014-F1
#
_entry.id   AF-A0A2V6Y014-F1
#
_cell.length_a   1.000
_cell.length_b   1.000
_cell.length_c   1.000
_cell.angle_alpha   90.00
_cell.angle_beta   90.00
_cell.angle_gamma   90.00
#
_symmetry.space_group_name_H-M   'P 1'
#
loop_
_entity.id
_entity.type
_entity.pdbx_description
1 polymer ?
#
loop_
_entity_poly.entity_id
_entity_poly.type
_entity_poly.pdbx_seq_one_letter_code
_entity_poly.pdbx_strand_id
1 'polypeptide(L)' 'MSQKGVPFTERNVGRDAGAREELMELGLTSLPVILIGARRLSGFNPQKIDEALAGS' A
#
# COMPACT_ATOMS: atom_id res chain seq x y z
N MET A 1 -5.79 4.71 -6.94
CA MET A 1 -6.37 5.59 -5.90
C MET A 1 -6.67 6.98 -6.44
N SER A 2 -5.72 7.70 -7.05
CA SER A 2 -5.98 9.03 -7.66
C SER A 2 -7.12 9.02 -8.68
N GLN A 3 -7.16 8.02 -9.57
CA GLN A 3 -8.23 7.88 -10.57
C GLN A 3 -9.62 7.56 -9.96
N LYS A 4 -9.66 7.10 -8.72
CA LYS A 4 -10.89 6.77 -7.98
C LYS A 4 -11.27 7.87 -6.97
N GLY A 5 -10.53 8.98 -6.96
CA GLY A 5 -10.71 10.07 -6.00
C GLY A 5 -10.43 9.68 -4.54
N VAL A 6 -9.77 8.54 -4.31
CA VAL A 6 -9.46 8.07 -2.95
C VAL A 6 -8.18 8.76 -2.48
N PRO A 7 -8.20 9.50 -1.36
CA PRO A 7 -7.00 10.09 -0.78
C PRO A 7 -6.05 8.98 -0.31
N PHE A 8 -4.76 9.14 -0.60
CA PHE A 8 -3.72 8.22 -0.17
C PHE A 8 -2.42 8.97 0.03
N THR A 9 -1.53 8.38 0.82
CA THR A 9 -0.15 8.86 0.99
C THR A 9 0.78 7.93 0.23
N GLU A 10 1.58 8.50 -0.67
CA GLU A 10 2.67 7.77 -1.31
C GLU A 10 3.94 7.87 -0.46
N ARG A 11 4.60 6.72 -0.26
CA ARG A 11 5.89 6.67 0.45
C ARG A 11 6.90 5.89 -0.38
N ASN A 12 8.03 6.52 -0.68
CA ASN A 12 9.07 5.93 -1.50
C ASN A 12 10.20 5.39 -0.62
N VAL A 13 10.27 4.06 -0.47
CA VAL A 13 11.27 3.40 0.40
C VAL A 13 12.72 3.55 -0.06
N GLY A 14 12.96 3.99 -1.31
CA GLY A 14 14.29 4.32 -1.80
C GLY A 14 14.76 5.72 -1.41
N ARG A 15 13.84 6.60 -0.97
CA ARG A 15 14.13 8.00 -0.61
C ARG A 15 13.75 8.34 0.84
N ASP A 16 12.87 7.56 1.45
CA ASP A 16 12.41 7.68 2.83
C ASP A 16 12.92 6.47 3.64
N ALA A 17 13.91 6.71 4.51
CA ALA A 17 14.46 5.68 5.37
C ALA A 17 13.42 5.12 6.35
N GLY A 18 12.51 5.96 6.88
CA GLY A 18 11.44 5.51 7.77
C GLY A 18 10.41 4.65 7.04
N ALA A 19 10.16 4.89 5.75
CA ALA A 19 9.28 4.03 4.96
C ALA A 19 9.91 2.66 4.73
N ARG A 20 11.24 2.61 4.58
CA ARG A 20 11.99 1.36 4.47
C ARG A 20 11.99 0.59 5.79
N GLU A 21 12.16 1.27 6.93
CA GLU A 21 12.05 0.65 8.26
C GLU A 21 10.66 0.06 8.49
N GLU A 22 9.60 0.82 8.23
CA GLU A 22 8.22 0.31 8.36
C GLU A 22 7.96 -0.90 7.45
N LEU A 23 8.47 -0.89 6.21
CA LEU A 23 8.36 -2.06 5.31
C LEU A 23 9.00 -3.32 5.93
N MET A 24 10.18 -3.16 6.55
CA MET A 24 10.90 -4.26 7.21
C MET A 24 10.17 -4.74 8.47
N GLU A 25 9.65 -3.82 9.30
CA GLU A 25 8.86 -4.16 10.50
C GLU A 25 7.58 -4.91 10.16
N LEU A 26 6.95 -4.58 9.02
CA LEU A 26 5.77 -5.29 8.51
C LEU A 26 6.10 -6.68 7.94
N GLY A 27 7.38 -7.05 7.85
CA GLY A 27 7.85 -8.33 7.29
C GLY A 27 7.68 -8.42 5.78
N LEU A 28 7.58 -7.28 5.10
CA LEU A 28 7.33 -7.22 3.66
C LEU A 28 8.64 -7.09 2.90
N THR A 29 8.77 -7.85 1.83
CA THR A 29 10.04 -7.95 1.06
C THR A 29 9.90 -7.52 -0.39
N SER A 30 8.67 -7.27 -0.86
CA SER A 30 8.38 -6.92 -2.24
C SER A 30 7.56 -5.63 -2.33
N LEU A 31 7.82 -4.87 -3.39
CA LEU A 31 7.11 -3.64 -3.73
C LEU A 31 6.34 -3.84 -5.05
N PRO A 32 5.29 -3.03 -5.32
CA PRO A 32 4.66 -2.08 -4.39
C PRO A 32 3.87 -2.79 -3.28
N VAL A 33 3.71 -2.12 -2.14
CA VAL A 33 2.79 -2.53 -1.07
C VAL A 33 1.70 -1.48 -0.95
N ILE A 34 0.45 -1.93 -0.83
CA ILE A 34 -0.71 -1.06 -0.65
C ILE A 34 -1.38 -1.46 0.66
N LEU A 35 -1.50 -0.50 1.58
CA LEU A 35 -2.19 -0.65 2.87
C LEU A 35 -3.55 0.07 2.78
N ILE A 36 -4.64 -0.65 3.07
CA ILE A 36 -6.01 -0.13 3.05
C ILE A 36 -6.68 -0.57 4.35
N GLY A 37 -6.74 0.34 5.33
CA GLY A 37 -7.15 -0.02 6.70
C GLY A 37 -6.25 -1.12 7.27
N ALA A 38 -6.85 -2.23 7.71
CA ALA A 38 -6.10 -3.40 8.18
C ALA A 38 -5.63 -4.34 7.05
N ARG A 39 -6.07 -4.11 5.80
CA ARG A 39 -5.71 -4.96 4.66
C ARG A 39 -4.36 -4.58 4.09
N ARG A 40 -3.58 -5.61 3.76
CA ARG A 40 -2.26 -5.48 3.13
C ARG A 40 -2.31 -6.18 1.77
N LEU A 41 -1.95 -5.46 0.72
CA LEU A 41 -1.89 -5.99 -0.63
C LEU A 41 -0.46 -5.84 -1.15
N SER A 42 0.15 -6.96 -1.55
CA SER A 42 1.44 -6.98 -2.23
C SER A 42 1.24 -6.95 -3.75
N GLY A 43 2.00 -6.10 -4.44
CA GLY A 43 1.88 -5.88 -5.88
C GLY A 43 0.67 -5.03 -6.26
N PHE A 44 0.53 -4.79 -7.56
CA PHE A 44 -0.59 -4.01 -8.11
C PHE A 44 -1.65 -4.94 -8.71
N ASN A 45 -2.79 -5.07 -8.03
CA ASN A 45 -3.95 -5.81 -8.53
C ASN A 45 -5.22 -4.94 -8.39
N PRO A 46 -5.74 -4.34 -9.47
CA PRO A 46 -6.90 -3.45 -9.43
C PRO A 46 -8.14 -4.07 -8.79
N GLN A 47 -8.42 -5.35 -9.07
CA GLN A 47 -9.59 -6.04 -8.54
C GLN A 47 -9.49 -6.19 -7.01
N LYS A 48 -8.34 -6.64 -6.50
CA LYS A 48 -8.11 -6.76 -5.04
C LYS A 48 -8.14 -5.41 -4.32
N ILE A 49 -7.68 -4.35 -4.99
CA ILE A 49 -7.75 -2.99 -4.45
C ILE A 49 -9.22 -2.55 -4.35
N ASP A 50 -10.03 -2.84 -5.36
CA ASP A 50 -11.46 -2.50 -5.37
C ASP A 50 -12.24 -3.27 -4.30
N GLU A 51 -11.98 -4.58 -4.17
CA GLU A 51 -12.53 -5.40 -3.08
C GLU A 51 -12.13 -4.85 -1.70
N ALA A 52 -10.87 -4.45 -1.54
CA ALA A 52 -10.38 -3.89 -0.29
C ALA A 52 -10.97 -2.51 0.02
N LEU A 53 -11.27 -1.69 -0.99
CA LEU A 53 -11.94 -0.40 -0.84
C LEU A 53 -13.43 -0.54 -0.54
N ALA A 54 -14.11 -1.51 -1.14
CA ALA A 54 -15.55 -1.71 -0.96
C ALA A 54 -15.94 -2.25 0.42
N GLY A 55 -15.04 -2.99 1.07
CA GLY A 55 -15.28 -3.53 2.42
C GLY A 55 -14.79 -2.64 3.56
N SER A 56 -14.53 -1.36 3.33
CA SER A 56 -13.96 -0.41 4.31
C SER A 56 -14.96 0.65 4.75
#